data_AF-A0A0A0RVY9-F1
#
_entry.id   AF-A0A0A0RVY9-F1
#
_cell.length_a   1.000
_cell.length_b   1.000
_cell.length_c   1.000
_cell.angle_alpha   90.00
_cell.angle_beta   90.00
_cell.angle_gamma   90.00
#
_symmetry.space_group_name_H-M   'P 1'
#
loop_
_entity.id
_entity.type
_entity.pdbx_description
1 polymer ?
#
loop_
_entity_poly.entity_id
_entity_poly.type
_entity_poly.pdbx_seq_one_letter_code
_entity_poly.pdbx_strand_id
1 'polypeptide(L)'
;GANSFVVMIGKLVDDLVDNQLFSVKHRVIETPFDRHSITYFLGPQFDADISRSVTGKLTEAGNKYQIFGEWIKDYLGAIELFYY
;
A
#
# COMPACT_ATOMS: atom_id res chain seq x y z
N GLY A 1 9.01 -13.92 -15.36
CA GLY A 1 8.96 -14.61 -16.67
C GLY A 1 8.12 -13.80 -17.65
N ALA A 2 8.09 -14.18 -18.93
CA ALA A 2 7.37 -13.42 -19.97
C ALA A 2 5.84 -13.31 -19.72
N ASN A 3 5.26 -14.26 -18.98
CA ASN A 3 3.84 -14.29 -18.61
C ASN A 3 3.68 -14.30 -17.09
N SER A 4 4.23 -13.30 -16.40
CA SER A 4 4.10 -13.20 -14.95
C SER A 4 3.82 -11.77 -14.52
N PHE A 5 3.07 -11.63 -13.44
CA PHE A 5 2.93 -10.36 -12.75
C PHE A 5 4.04 -10.17 -11.73
N VAL A 6 4.47 -8.92 -11.57
CA VAL A 6 5.23 -8.51 -10.39
C VAL A 6 4.21 -8.09 -9.34
N VAL A 7 4.25 -8.72 -8.18
CA VAL A 7 3.37 -8.41 -7.06
C VAL A 7 4.20 -7.74 -5.97
N MET A 8 3.71 -6.60 -5.49
CA MET A 8 4.34 -5.82 -4.44
C MET A 8 3.42 -5.76 -3.23
N ILE A 9 3.99 -5.91 -2.04
CA ILE A 9 3.26 -5.76 -0.79
C ILE A 9 3.25 -4.27 -0.41
N GLY A 10 2.05 -3.72 -0.20
CA GLY A 10 1.87 -2.36 0.30
C GLY A 10 1.98 -2.30 1.82
N LYS A 11 2.28 -1.11 2.36
CA LYS A 11 2.42 -0.86 3.80
C LYS A 11 1.21 -1.31 4.62
N LEU A 12 -0.01 -1.10 4.13
CA LEU A 12 -1.21 -1.52 4.86
C LEU A 12 -1.28 -3.04 5.06
N VAL A 13 -0.90 -3.83 4.06
CA VAL A 13 -0.88 -5.30 4.19
C VAL A 13 0.18 -5.72 5.19
N ASP A 14 1.36 -5.11 5.13
CA ASP A 14 2.46 -5.31 6.07
C ASP A 14 2.01 -5.12 7.53
N ASP A 15 1.30 -4.02 7.80
CA ASP A 15 0.75 -3.70 9.11
C ASP A 15 -0.32 -4.70 9.57
N LEU A 16 -1.21 -5.11 8.66
CA LEU A 16 -2.30 -6.04 8.96
C LEU A 16 -1.80 -7.45 9.30
N VAL A 17 -0.57 -7.81 8.91
CA VAL A 17 0.04 -9.12 9.20
C VAL A 17 1.15 -9.04 10.25
N ASP A 18 1.10 -8.05 11.15
CA ASP A 18 2.09 -7.86 12.22
C ASP A 18 3.53 -7.66 11.70
N ASN A 19 3.72 -6.99 10.57
CA ASN A 19 5.01 -6.78 9.93
C ASN A 19 5.76 -8.07 9.54
N GLN A 20 5.01 -9.14 9.24
CA GLN A 20 5.57 -10.42 8.78
C GLN A 20 5.85 -10.46 7.27
N LEU A 21 5.36 -9.46 6.53
CA LEU A 21 5.73 -9.24 5.15
C LEU A 21 6.67 -8.02 5.09
N PHE A 22 7.13 -7.67 3.89
CA PHE A 22 8.01 -6.51 3.73
C PHE A 22 7.45 -5.59 2.66
N SER A 23 7.06 -4.38 3.06
CA SER A 23 6.77 -3.28 2.14
C SER A 23 8.07 -2.69 1.59
N VAL A 24 8.44 -3.08 0.37
CA VAL A 24 9.72 -2.71 -0.24
C VAL A 24 9.61 -1.40 -1.02
N LYS A 25 10.49 -0.45 -0.68
CA LYS A 25 10.69 0.79 -1.45
C LYS A 25 11.25 0.45 -2.84
N HIS A 26 10.63 0.99 -3.88
CA HIS A 26 11.02 0.74 -5.26
C HIS A 26 10.89 2.03 -6.09
N ARG A 27 11.63 2.09 -7.19
CA ARG A 27 11.56 3.18 -8.17
C ARG A 27 11.84 2.62 -9.57
N VAL A 28 11.35 3.32 -10.59
CA VAL A 28 11.76 3.09 -11.98
C VAL A 28 12.96 3.98 -12.27
N ILE A 29 14.02 3.40 -12.83
CA ILE A 29 15.18 4.16 -13.32
C ILE A 29 15.00 4.45 -14.81
N GLU A 30 15.69 5.48 -15.30
CA GLU A 30 15.67 5.83 -16.72
C GLU A 30 16.24 4.71 -17.59
N THR A 31 15.61 4.48 -18.75
CA THR A 31 15.99 3.44 -19.71
C THR A 31 16.11 4.04 -21.11
N PRO A 32 17.02 3.52 -21.97
CA PRO A 32 17.22 4.05 -23.32
C PRO A 32 16.16 3.59 -24.34
N PHE A 33 15.11 2.91 -23.89
CA PHE A 33 14.04 2.35 -24.72
C PHE A 33 12.68 2.66 -24.10
N ASP A 34 11.64 2.67 -24.94
CA ASP A 34 10.27 2.88 -24.51
C ASP A 34 9.77 1.69 -23.68
N ARG A 35 9.24 2.00 -22.49
CA ARG A 35 8.76 1.01 -21.54
C ARG A 35 7.32 1.32 -21.14
N HIS A 36 6.44 0.35 -21.36
CA HIS A 36 5.06 0.41 -20.88
C HIS A 36 4.85 -0.50 -19.67
N SER A 37 4.02 -0.07 -18.73
CA SER A 37 3.58 -0.88 -17.60
C SER A 37 2.17 -0.53 -17.20
N ILE A 38 1.42 -1.52 -16.72
CA ILE A 38 0.10 -1.32 -16.12
C ILE A 38 0.25 -1.64 -14.64
N THR A 39 -0.14 -0.70 -13.79
CA THR A 39 -0.17 -0.88 -12.34
C THR A 39 -1.62 -1.03 -11.89
N TYR A 40 -1.87 -1.98 -11.00
CA TYR A 40 -3.16 -2.15 -10.35
C TYR A 40 -2.96 -2.15 -8.83
N PHE A 41 -3.66 -1.25 -8.15
CA PHE A 41 -3.63 -1.16 -6.68
C PHE A 41 -4.86 -1.87 -6.13
N LEU A 42 -4.62 -2.95 -5.39
CA LEU A 42 -5.67 -3.65 -4.66
C LEU A 42 -5.72 -3.12 -3.22
N GLY A 43 -6.79 -2.43 -2.88
CA GLY A 43 -7.08 -1.97 -1.51
C GLY A 43 -8.28 -2.71 -0.91
N PRO A 44 -8.46 -2.65 0.42
CA PRO A 44 -9.71 -3.06 1.08
C PRO A 44 -10.92 -2.23 0.61
N GLN A 45 -12.12 -2.66 1.02
CA GLN A 45 -13.31 -1.81 0.92
C GLN A 45 -13.14 -0.55 1.77
N PHE A 46 -13.76 0.56 1.37
CA PHE A 46 -13.60 1.86 2.05
C PHE A 46 -14.04 1.85 3.52
N ASP A 47 -14.99 1.00 3.87
CA ASP A 47 -15.52 0.80 5.23
C ASP A 47 -14.84 -0.35 5.99
N ALA A 48 -13.84 -1.01 5.40
CA ALA A 48 -13.12 -2.09 6.06
C ALA A 48 -12.38 -1.57 7.30
N ASP A 49 -12.55 -2.25 8.43
CA ASP A 49 -11.79 -2.00 9.66
C ASP A 49 -10.34 -2.44 9.46
N ILE A 50 -9.41 -1.49 9.64
CA ILE A 50 -7.97 -1.70 9.54
C ILE A 50 -7.25 -1.42 10.85
N SER A 51 -8.01 -1.14 11.93
CA SER A 51 -7.46 -0.74 13.21
C SER A 51 -6.67 -1.86 13.89
N ARG A 52 -7.01 -3.11 13.57
CA ARG A 52 -6.38 -4.30 14.14
C ARG A 52 -5.85 -5.22 13.06
N SER A 53 -4.72 -5.85 13.36
CA SER A 53 -4.12 -6.88 12.53
C SER A 53 -4.93 -8.17 12.59
N VAL A 54 -4.57 -9.13 11.75
CA VAL A 54 -5.18 -10.48 11.75
C VAL A 54 -5.01 -11.24 13.07
N THR A 55 -4.07 -10.81 13.93
CA THR A 55 -3.85 -11.38 15.27
C THR A 55 -4.54 -10.56 16.37
N GLY A 56 -5.24 -9.49 16.01
CA GLY A 56 -5.98 -8.61 16.92
C GLY A 56 -5.14 -7.48 17.56
N LYS A 57 -3.85 -7.38 17.22
CA LYS A 57 -2.98 -6.28 17.69
C LYS A 57 -3.36 -4.97 17.02
N LEU A 58 -3.16 -3.85 17.70
CA LEU A 58 -3.35 -2.53 17.12
C LEU A 58 -2.34 -2.33 15.98
N THR A 59 -2.80 -1.96 14.79
CA THR A 59 -1.92 -1.63 13.65
C THR A 59 -1.36 -0.22 13.79
N GLU A 60 -0.35 0.13 12.98
CA GLU A 60 0.17 1.49 12.93
C GLU A 60 -0.93 2.49 12.51
N ALA A 61 -1.70 2.16 11.46
CA ALA A 61 -2.87 2.92 11.03
C ALA A 61 -3.94 3.02 12.14
N GLY A 62 -4.14 1.94 12.90
CA GLY A 62 -5.08 1.85 14.01
C GLY A 62 -4.85 2.85 15.15
N ASN A 63 -3.66 3.46 15.24
CA ASN A 63 -3.42 4.54 16.21
C ASN A 63 -4.24 5.80 15.91
N LYS A 64 -4.66 6.01 14.66
CA LYS A 64 -5.37 7.22 14.23
C LYS A 64 -6.68 6.93 13.49
N TYR A 65 -6.78 5.80 12.79
CA TYR A 65 -7.89 5.51 11.89
C TYR A 65 -8.52 4.16 12.22
N GLN A 66 -9.84 4.09 12.14
CA GLN A 66 -10.54 2.81 12.25
C GLN A 66 -10.73 2.16 10.89
N ILE A 67 -11.18 2.93 9.89
CA ILE A 67 -11.56 2.41 8.58
C ILE A 67 -10.57 2.81 7.48
N PHE A 68 -10.46 1.96 6.45
CA PHE A 68 -9.56 2.16 5.33
C PHE A 68 -9.78 3.48 4.60
N GLY A 69 -11.03 3.91 4.40
CA GLY A 69 -11.37 5.10 3.64
C GLY A 69 -10.83 6.40 4.23
N GLU A 70 -10.77 6.50 5.55
CA GLU A 70 -10.18 7.65 6.23
C GLU A 70 -8.65 7.65 6.09
N TRP A 71 -8.04 6.48 6.28
CA TRP A 71 -6.60 6.32 6.16
C TRP A 71 -6.11 6.60 4.74
N ILE A 72 -6.75 6.04 3.72
CA ILE A 72 -6.32 6.18 2.32
C ILE A 72 -6.48 7.62 1.82
N LYS A 73 -7.50 8.35 2.30
CA LYS A 73 -7.68 9.77 1.99
C LYS A 73 -6.49 10.60 2.46
N ASP A 74 -6.08 10.42 3.72
CA ASP A 74 -4.93 11.14 4.28
C ASP A 74 -3.61 10.66 3.64
N TYR A 75 -3.48 9.35 3.39
CA TYR A 75 -2.29 8.76 2.77
C TYR A 75 -2.08 9.27 1.35
N LEU A 76 -3.13 9.33 0.53
CA LEU A 76 -3.07 9.88 -0.83
C LEU A 76 -2.86 11.39 -0.82
N GLY A 77 -3.53 12.13 0.07
CA GLY A 77 -3.30 13.57 0.22
C GLY A 77 -1.86 13.91 0.59
N ALA A 78 -1.24 13.09 1.45
CA ALA A 78 0.18 13.19 1.76
C ALA A 78 1.07 12.87 0.56
N ILE A 79 0.67 11.93 -0.30
CA ILE A 79 1.41 11.57 -1.53
C ILE A 79 1.31 12.66 -2.60
N GLU A 80 0.13 13.25 -2.82
CA GLU A 80 -0.06 14.32 -3.81
C GLU A 80 0.79 15.57 -3.51
N LEU A 81 1.09 15.84 -2.24
CA LEU A 81 1.99 16.91 -1.81
C LEU A 81 3.46 16.72 -2.26
N PHE A 82 3.90 15.51 -2.63
CA PHE A 82 5.26 15.26 -3.13
C PHE A 82 5.40 15.42 -4.65
N TYR A 83 4.31 15.71 -5.36
CA TYR A 83 4.31 15.93 -6.81
C TYR A 83 4.24 17.41 -7.21
N TYR A 84 4.32 18.34 -6.24
CA TYR A 84 4.41 19.79 -6.44
C TYR A 84 5.68 20.38 -5.83
#